data_AF-C6TDB9-F1
#
_entry.id   AF-C6TDB9-F1
#
_cell.length_a   1.000
_cell.length_b   1.000
_cell.length_c   1.000
_cell.angle_alpha   90.00
_cell.angle_beta   90.00
_cell.angle_gamma   90.00
#
_symmetry.space_group_name_H-M   'P 1'
#
loop_
_entity.id
_entity.type
_entity.pdbx_description
1 polymer ?
#
loop_
_entity_poly.entity_id
_entity_poly.type
_entity_poly.pdbx_seq_one_letter_code
_entity_poly.pdbx_strand_id
1 'polypeptide(L)'
;MDSTTSTESEVAYDIPPILKVYKNGRIERLAGFEVVPPGLDPETNVESKDVVIAVKDGVSARLYIPKTTYPPTQKLPILVYFHGGAFIIGTPFSPNYHNLLNNVVSKANVIGVSVHYRRAPEHPVPISVETVLKSG
;
A
#
# COMPACT_ATOMS: atom_id res chain seq x y z
N MET A 1 -21.25 37.66 -14.51
CA MET A 1 -21.31 37.01 -13.18
C MET A 1 -21.27 35.51 -13.44
N ASP A 2 -20.07 34.94 -13.49
CA ASP A 2 -19.90 33.51 -13.79
C ASP A 2 -20.36 32.67 -12.60
N SER A 3 -21.41 31.88 -12.82
CA SER A 3 -22.03 30.99 -11.81
C SER A 3 -21.41 29.59 -11.80
N THR A 4 -20.21 29.41 -12.35
CA THR A 4 -19.59 28.10 -12.58
C THR A 4 -18.86 27.54 -11.35
N THR A 5 -18.68 28.31 -10.27
CA THR A 5 -17.84 27.93 -9.11
C THR A 5 -18.58 27.17 -7.99
N SER A 6 -19.90 26.97 -8.07
CA SER A 6 -20.68 26.46 -6.93
C SER A 6 -20.83 24.94 -6.86
N THR A 7 -20.57 24.21 -7.96
CA THR A 7 -20.77 22.75 -8.02
C THR A 7 -19.50 21.92 -7.79
N GLU A 8 -18.31 22.53 -7.89
CA GLU A 8 -17.03 21.80 -7.77
C GLU A 8 -16.66 21.40 -6.34
N SER A 9 -17.20 22.12 -5.35
CA SER A 9 -16.90 21.93 -3.93
C SER A 9 -18.03 21.22 -3.17
N GLU A 10 -19.12 20.85 -3.84
CA GLU A 10 -20.23 20.17 -3.18
C GLU A 10 -19.86 18.73 -2.81
N VAL A 11 -19.89 18.44 -1.52
CA VAL A 11 -19.53 17.13 -0.96
C VAL A 11 -20.71 16.17 -1.11
N ALA A 12 -20.48 15.02 -1.73
CA ALA A 12 -21.43 13.91 -1.82
C ALA A 12 -21.37 13.03 -0.56
N TYR A 13 -20.16 12.72 -0.10
CA TYR A 13 -19.92 11.93 1.11
C TYR A 13 -18.79 12.55 1.92
N ASP A 14 -19.03 12.77 3.21
CA ASP A 14 -18.02 13.18 4.18
C ASP A 14 -17.84 12.07 5.22
N ILE A 15 -16.65 11.47 5.27
CA ILE A 15 -16.31 10.36 6.14
C ILE A 15 -15.09 10.78 6.98
N PRO A 16 -15.25 11.65 7.98
CA PRO A 16 -14.13 12.08 8.80
C PRO A 16 -13.64 10.92 9.70
N PRO A 17 -12.32 10.79 9.95
CA PRO A 17 -11.21 11.62 9.45
C PRO A 17 -10.57 11.09 8.14
N ILE A 18 -11.29 10.28 7.35
CA ILE A 18 -10.72 9.40 6.33
C ILE A 18 -10.78 10.01 4.94
N LEU A 19 -11.95 10.46 4.49
CA LEU A 19 -12.22 10.74 3.08
C LEU A 19 -13.35 11.75 2.89
N LYS A 20 -13.20 12.61 1.86
CA LYS A 20 -14.30 13.35 1.24
C LYS A 20 -14.44 12.95 -0.23
N VAL A 21 -15.68 12.74 -0.66
CA VAL A 21 -16.04 12.49 -2.06
C VAL A 21 -16.95 13.63 -2.50
N TYR A 22 -16.58 14.30 -3.57
CA TYR A 22 -17.32 15.43 -4.13
C TYR A 22 -18.26 14.95 -5.24
N LYS A 23 -19.37 15.66 -5.48
CA LYS A 23 -20.35 15.30 -6.51
C LYS A 23 -19.77 15.30 -7.93
N ASN A 24 -18.71 16.06 -8.17
CA ASN A 24 -17.97 16.07 -9.44
C ASN A 24 -17.00 14.88 -9.60
N GLY A 25 -16.94 13.95 -8.65
CA GLY A 25 -16.07 12.78 -8.68
C GLY A 25 -14.67 13.01 -8.09
N ARG A 26 -14.32 14.22 -7.64
CA ARG A 26 -13.08 14.46 -6.90
C ARG A 26 -13.10 13.65 -5.60
N ILE A 27 -11.97 13.06 -5.26
CA ILE A 27 -11.75 12.28 -4.05
C ILE A 27 -10.60 12.93 -3.28
N GLU A 28 -10.83 13.25 -2.03
CA GLU A 28 -9.84 13.82 -1.13
C GLU A 28 -9.64 12.86 0.05
N ARG A 29 -8.47 12.21 0.11
CA ARG A 29 -8.08 11.38 1.27
C ARG A 29 -7.43 12.27 2.33
N LEU A 30 -8.00 12.25 3.53
CA LEU A 30 -7.56 13.07 4.66
C LEU A 30 -6.61 12.30 5.61
N ALA A 31 -6.55 10.97 5.49
CA ALA A 31 -5.70 10.11 6.30
C ALA A 31 -4.94 9.08 5.45
N GLY A 32 -3.86 8.53 6.02
CA GLY A 32 -3.07 7.46 5.38
C GLY A 32 -2.20 7.92 4.21
N PHE A 33 -1.76 9.19 4.25
CA PHE A 33 -0.83 9.78 3.28
C PHE A 33 0.64 9.70 3.70
N GLU A 34 0.92 9.41 4.97
CA GLU A 34 2.29 9.26 5.46
C GLU A 34 2.97 8.10 4.75
N VAL A 35 4.21 8.36 4.30
CA VAL A 35 5.04 7.38 3.61
C VAL A 35 6.47 7.45 4.12
N VAL A 36 7.15 6.30 4.11
CA VAL A 36 8.59 6.21 4.33
C VAL A 36 9.29 5.64 3.10
N PRO A 37 10.52 6.09 2.79
CA PRO A 37 11.29 5.51 1.70
C PRO A 37 11.67 4.05 2.00
N PRO A 38 11.95 3.23 0.98
CA PRO A 38 12.58 1.93 1.19
C PRO A 38 14.06 2.14 1.58
N GLY A 39 14.65 1.12 2.19
CA GLY A 39 16.04 1.15 2.63
C GLY A 39 16.38 0.05 3.62
N LEU A 40 17.61 0.08 4.12
CA LEU A 40 18.07 -0.77 5.21
C LEU A 40 17.57 -0.20 6.54
N ASP A 41 16.83 -1.02 7.29
CA ASP A 41 16.47 -0.72 8.67
C ASP A 41 17.58 -1.25 9.61
N PRO A 42 18.33 -0.39 10.31
CA PRO A 42 19.43 -0.80 11.17
C PRO A 42 18.97 -1.58 12.42
N GLU A 43 17.72 -1.40 12.87
CA GLU A 43 17.23 -2.09 14.07
C GLU A 43 16.89 -3.55 13.78
N THR A 44 16.34 -3.82 12.60
CA THR A 44 15.89 -5.16 12.21
C THR A 44 16.82 -5.86 11.22
N ASN A 45 17.79 -5.13 10.65
CA ASN A 45 18.69 -5.55 9.57
C ASN A 45 17.93 -6.06 8.34
N VAL A 46 16.78 -5.44 8.04
CA VAL A 46 15.94 -5.75 6.88
C VAL A 46 16.17 -4.70 5.80
N GLU A 47 16.46 -5.17 4.58
CA GLU A 47 16.54 -4.31 3.41
C GLU A 47 15.19 -4.30 2.69
N SER A 48 14.64 -3.11 2.45
CA SER A 48 13.41 -2.95 1.69
C SER A 48 13.64 -2.30 0.32
N LYS A 49 12.81 -2.66 -0.66
CA LYS A 49 12.90 -2.16 -2.04
C LYS A 49 11.53 -2.11 -2.71
N ASP A 50 11.24 -1.01 -3.40
CA ASP A 50 10.02 -0.88 -4.19
C ASP A 50 10.20 -1.49 -5.59
N VAL A 51 9.21 -2.26 -6.03
CA VAL A 51 9.20 -2.94 -7.32
C VAL A 51 7.85 -2.80 -8.01
N VAL A 52 7.89 -2.70 -9.34
CA VAL A 52 6.68 -2.79 -10.16
C VAL A 52 6.49 -4.24 -10.58
N ILE A 53 5.33 -4.82 -10.26
CA ILE A 53 5.01 -6.22 -10.57
C ILE A 53 4.36 -6.30 -11.96
N ALA A 54 3.34 -5.48 -12.20
CA ALA A 54 2.63 -5.45 -13.47
C ALA A 54 2.34 -3.99 -13.85
N VAL A 55 3.09 -3.47 -14.83
CA VAL A 55 2.99 -2.07 -15.29
C VAL A 55 1.59 -1.79 -15.83
N LYS A 56 1.02 -2.69 -16.62
CA LYS A 56 -0.30 -2.54 -17.25
C LYS A 56 -1.44 -2.45 -16.23
N ASP A 57 -1.29 -3.12 -15.10
CA ASP A 57 -2.32 -3.24 -14.07
C ASP A 57 -2.09 -2.29 -12.88
N GLY A 58 -1.01 -1.50 -12.93
CA GLY A 58 -0.62 -0.57 -11.87
C GLY A 58 -0.23 -1.25 -10.57
N VAL A 59 0.14 -2.55 -10.61
CA VAL A 59 0.46 -3.33 -9.41
C VAL A 59 1.95 -3.16 -9.10
N SER A 60 2.23 -2.69 -7.89
CA SER A 60 3.58 -2.60 -7.32
C SER A 60 3.62 -3.24 -5.94
N ALA A 61 4.81 -3.41 -5.39
CA ALA A 61 4.98 -3.89 -4.03
C ALA A 61 6.25 -3.31 -3.41
N ARG A 62 6.31 -3.33 -2.08
CA ARG A 62 7.56 -3.21 -1.33
C ARG A 62 8.02 -4.59 -0.89
N LEU A 63 9.22 -4.96 -1.32
CA LEU A 63 9.92 -6.15 -0.86
C LEU A 63 10.64 -5.86 0.45
N TYR A 64 10.73 -6.87 1.31
CA TYR A 64 11.47 -6.85 2.57
C TYR A 64 12.32 -8.11 2.64
N ILE A 65 13.63 -7.93 2.70
CA ILE A 65 14.62 -8.99 2.58
C ILE A 65 15.44 -9.01 3.87
N PRO A 66 15.35 -10.07 4.70
CA PRO A 66 16.16 -10.16 5.89
C PRO A 66 17.61 -10.38 5.49
N LYS A 67 18.54 -9.63 6.07
CA LYS A 67 19.98 -9.92 5.93
C LYS A 67 20.32 -11.07 6.88
N THR A 68 20.22 -12.28 6.34
CA THR A 68 20.50 -13.49 7.09
C THR A 68 21.96 -13.92 6.94
N THR A 69 22.46 -14.66 7.92
CA THR A 69 23.75 -15.36 7.85
C THR A 69 23.64 -16.73 7.19
N TYR A 70 22.46 -17.10 6.67
CA TYR A 70 22.25 -18.41 6.07
C TYR A 70 23.03 -18.55 4.76
N PRO A 71 23.36 -19.80 4.37
CA PRO A 71 24.00 -20.06 3.09
C PRO A 71 23.18 -19.44 1.94
N PRO A 72 23.83 -18.90 0.89
CA PRO A 72 23.12 -18.31 -0.26
C PRO A 72 22.13 -19.25 -0.96
N THR A 73 22.23 -20.55 -0.72
CA THR A 73 21.37 -21.60 -1.28
C THR A 73 20.12 -21.88 -0.46
N GLN A 74 20.00 -21.33 0.76
CA GLN A 74 18.84 -21.54 1.60
C GLN A 74 17.65 -20.71 1.09
N LYS A 75 16.57 -21.41 0.74
CA LYS A 75 15.30 -20.76 0.36
C LYS A 75 14.56 -20.31 1.61
N LEU A 76 14.03 -19.10 1.58
CA LEU A 76 13.16 -18.56 2.62
C LEU A 76 11.69 -18.61 2.17
N PRO A 77 10.73 -18.81 3.11
CA PRO A 77 9.31 -18.64 2.81
C PRO A 77 9.00 -17.20 2.36
N ILE A 78 7.94 -17.04 1.58
CA ILE A 78 7.45 -15.74 1.14
C ILE A 78 6.15 -15.43 1.89
N LEU A 79 6.11 -14.28 2.57
CA LEU A 79 4.92 -13.69 3.14
C LEU A 79 4.37 -12.63 2.20
N VAL A 80 3.22 -12.89 1.58
CA VAL A 80 2.47 -11.88 0.83
C VAL A 80 1.54 -11.16 1.79
N TYR A 81 1.68 -9.84 1.89
CA TYR A 81 0.95 -9.00 2.83
C TYR A 81 0.10 -7.95 2.10
N PHE A 82 -1.14 -7.81 2.56
CA PHE A 82 -2.07 -6.78 2.13
C PHE A 82 -2.33 -5.84 3.31
N HIS A 83 -2.04 -4.56 3.14
CA HIS A 83 -2.24 -3.58 4.20
C HIS A 83 -3.73 -3.38 4.52
N GLY A 84 -4.00 -2.86 5.72
CA GLY A 84 -5.35 -2.51 6.15
C GLY A 84 -5.83 -1.17 5.57
N GLY A 85 -6.76 -0.51 6.25
CA GLY A 85 -7.32 0.78 5.82
C GLY A 85 -8.62 0.65 5.02
N ALA A 86 -9.36 -0.43 5.24
CA ALA A 86 -10.70 -0.68 4.67
C ALA A 86 -10.77 -0.56 3.14
N PHE A 87 -9.67 -0.87 2.45
CA PHE A 87 -9.48 -0.68 1.00
C PHE A 87 -9.52 0.77 0.51
N ILE A 88 -9.55 1.76 1.42
CA ILE A 88 -9.67 3.19 1.10
C ILE A 88 -8.35 3.92 1.35
N ILE A 89 -7.67 3.64 2.47
CA ILE A 89 -6.45 4.35 2.91
C ILE A 89 -5.30 3.40 3.19
N GLY A 90 -4.12 3.97 3.45
CA GLY A 90 -2.88 3.24 3.67
C GLY A 90 -2.23 2.81 2.35
N THR A 91 -0.94 2.48 2.43
CA THR A 91 -0.12 1.92 1.35
C THR A 91 0.95 1.01 1.96
N PRO A 92 1.68 0.21 1.16
CA PRO A 92 2.90 -0.48 1.63
C PRO A 92 3.98 0.45 2.21
N PHE A 93 3.87 1.74 1.92
CA PHE A 93 4.83 2.75 2.32
C PHE A 93 4.46 3.41 3.65
N SER A 94 3.26 3.15 4.18
CA SER A 94 2.83 3.75 5.44
C SER A 94 3.73 3.29 6.61
N PRO A 95 4.17 4.20 7.49
CA PRO A 95 5.15 3.87 8.54
C PRO A 95 4.75 2.68 9.42
N ASN A 96 3.47 2.60 9.79
CA ASN A 96 2.94 1.52 10.63
C ASN A 96 3.04 0.14 9.95
N TYR A 97 2.70 0.05 8.66
CA TYR A 97 2.83 -1.20 7.90
C TYR A 97 4.28 -1.51 7.57
N HIS A 98 5.11 -0.49 7.33
CA HIS A 98 6.53 -0.67 7.09
C HIS A 98 7.24 -1.25 8.32
N ASN A 99 7.03 -0.66 9.50
CA ASN A 99 7.64 -1.11 10.75
C ASN A 99 7.14 -2.51 11.15
N LEU A 100 5.86 -2.82 10.90
CA LEU A 100 5.32 -4.16 11.10
C LEU A 100 6.08 -5.18 10.24
N LEU A 101 6.27 -4.90 8.95
CA LEU A 101 6.91 -5.82 8.03
C LEU A 101 8.40 -5.99 8.31
N ASN A 102 9.13 -4.94 8.68
CA ASN A 102 10.51 -5.07 9.18
C ASN A 102 10.60 -6.05 10.36
N ASN A 103 9.72 -5.90 11.34
CA ASN A 103 9.68 -6.76 12.52
C ASN A 103 9.32 -8.22 12.18
N VAL A 104 8.28 -8.44 11.37
CA VAL A 104 7.84 -9.79 11.01
C VAL A 104 8.91 -10.50 10.20
N VAL A 105 9.50 -9.83 9.20
CA VAL A 105 10.54 -10.39 8.34
C VAL A 105 11.78 -10.77 9.12
N SER A 106 12.24 -9.90 10.02
CA SER A 106 13.39 -10.15 10.87
C SER A 106 13.17 -11.32 11.83
N LYS A 107 12.00 -11.37 12.50
CA LYS A 107 11.72 -12.39 13.53
C LYS A 107 11.32 -13.75 12.97
N ALA A 108 10.58 -13.77 11.86
CA ALA A 108 10.11 -15.01 11.23
C ALA A 108 11.06 -15.54 10.16
N ASN A 109 12.08 -14.77 9.78
CA ASN A 109 13.05 -15.11 8.75
C ASN A 109 12.39 -15.47 7.40
N VAL A 110 11.56 -14.56 6.90
CA VAL A 110 10.79 -14.69 5.66
C VAL A 110 11.07 -13.53 4.72
N ILE A 111 10.85 -13.71 3.42
CA ILE A 111 10.81 -12.58 2.49
C ILE A 111 9.41 -11.97 2.56
N GLY A 112 9.31 -10.67 2.85
CA GLY A 112 8.04 -9.95 2.86
C GLY A 112 7.74 -9.33 1.50
N VAL A 113 6.50 -9.44 1.03
CA VAL A 113 5.98 -8.79 -0.18
C VAL A 113 4.73 -8.00 0.22
N SER A 114 4.88 -6.71 0.44
CA SER A 114 3.77 -5.81 0.80
C SER A 114 3.15 -5.22 -0.46
N VAL A 115 1.93 -5.65 -0.81
CA VAL A 115 1.30 -5.34 -2.09
C VAL A 115 0.67 -3.95 -2.08
N HIS A 116 1.01 -3.14 -3.10
CA HIS A 116 0.35 -1.86 -3.36
C HIS A 116 -0.84 -2.09 -4.28
N TYR A 117 -1.96 -2.44 -3.67
CA TYR A 117 -3.22 -2.66 -4.39
C TYR A 117 -3.96 -1.33 -4.63
N ARG A 118 -4.85 -1.33 -5.63
CA ARG A 118 -5.67 -0.15 -5.99
C ARG A 118 -6.75 0.09 -4.94
N ARG A 119 -7.09 1.33 -4.62
CA ARG A 119 -7.99 1.67 -3.50
C ARG A 119 -9.32 2.21 -3.99
N ALA A 120 -10.35 2.00 -3.18
CA ALA A 120 -11.64 2.64 -3.32
C ALA A 120 -11.54 4.13 -2.92
N PRO A 121 -12.44 4.98 -3.45
CA PRO A 121 -13.53 4.64 -4.37
C PRO A 121 -13.16 4.62 -5.87
N GLU A 122 -11.94 5.01 -6.27
CA GLU A 122 -11.48 4.97 -7.67
C GLU A 122 -11.51 3.56 -8.25
N HIS A 123 -11.19 2.56 -7.42
CA HIS A 123 -11.24 1.14 -7.76
C HIS A 123 -12.03 0.38 -6.69
N PRO A 124 -13.37 0.26 -6.84
CA PRO A 124 -14.21 -0.42 -5.87
C PRO A 124 -13.84 -1.90 -5.68
N VAL A 125 -14.13 -2.44 -4.50
CA VAL A 125 -14.07 -3.90 -4.27
C VAL A 125 -15.12 -4.57 -5.19
N PRO A 126 -14.80 -5.68 -5.88
CA PRO A 126 -13.59 -6.51 -5.73
C PRO A 126 -12.42 -6.17 -6.66
N ILE A 127 -12.54 -5.17 -7.55
CA ILE A 127 -11.51 -4.81 -8.55
C ILE A 127 -10.16 -4.50 -7.89
N SER A 128 -10.18 -3.82 -6.74
CA SER A 128 -9.01 -3.50 -5.93
C SER A 128 -8.15 -4.72 -5.58
N VAL A 129 -8.78 -5.86 -5.29
CA VAL A 129 -8.13 -7.08 -4.81
C VAL A 129 -7.93 -8.11 -5.93
N GLU A 130 -8.91 -8.27 -6.82
CA GLU A 130 -8.86 -9.27 -7.90
C GLU A 130 -7.69 -9.07 -8.86
N THR A 131 -7.26 -7.83 -9.06
CA THR A 131 -6.12 -7.49 -9.92
C THR A 131 -4.81 -8.12 -9.44
N VAL A 132 -4.70 -8.40 -8.14
CA VAL A 132 -3.50 -9.02 -7.56
C VAL A 132 -3.59 -10.56 -7.64
N LEU A 133 -4.79 -11.12 -7.50
CA LEU A 133 -5.00 -12.57 -7.37
C LEU A 133 -5.12 -13.30 -8.71
N LYS A 134 -5.38 -12.60 -9.82
CA LYS A 134 -5.60 -13.19 -11.15
C LYS A 134 -4.33 -13.33 -11.99
N SER A 135 -3.16 -12.95 -11.49
CA SER A 135 -1.90 -12.87 -12.25
C SER A 135 -1.13 -14.20 -12.34
N GLY A 136 -1.84 -15.34 -12.35
CA GLY A 136 -1.26 -16.70 -12.45
C GLY A 136 -1.29 -17.25 -13.86
#